data_AF-X1FXA1-F1
#
_entry.id   AF-X1FXA1-F1
#
_cell.length_a   1.000
_cell.length_b   1.000
_cell.length_c   1.000
_cell.angle_alpha   90.00
_cell.angle_beta   90.00
_cell.angle_gamma   90.00
#
_symmetry.space_group_name_H-M   'P 1'
#
loop_
_entity.id
_entity.type
_entity.pdbx_description
1 polymer ?
#
loop_
_entity_poly.entity_id
_entity_poly.type
_entity_poly.pdbx_seq_one_letter_code
_entity_poly.pdbx_strand_id
1 'polypeptide(L)'
;MNDSLLYDLFLRKYKAKAKEGLLMKKMYKRNLYCNFLKQVIFIAILAVLFLGMNNIYIQAQSDNSKYEKRESLYFQAREMFVASAPRLSEVVTILEENIPYFTEIENKQLRYYWLAKTAYLKGVVEKERNNHEKAEEDFSFSKRMISESLDIGDFSDGYRLLADVEGH
;
A
#
# COMPACT_ATOMS: atom_id res chain seq x y z
N MET A 1 -34.92 -64.94 52.39
CA MET A 1 -35.00 -64.03 51.22
C MET A 1 -33.68 -63.28 51.18
N ASN A 2 -32.97 -63.27 50.05
CA ASN A 2 -31.52 -63.03 50.00
C ASN A 2 -31.16 -61.54 50.05
N ASP A 3 -31.00 -60.99 51.27
CA ASP A 3 -30.59 -59.60 51.50
C ASP A 3 -29.22 -59.26 50.87
N SER A 4 -28.35 -60.25 50.73
CA SER A 4 -27.06 -60.12 50.04
C SER A 4 -27.21 -59.76 48.56
N LEU A 5 -28.22 -60.31 47.87
CA LEU A 5 -28.46 -60.04 46.44
C LEU A 5 -29.02 -58.64 46.22
N LEU A 6 -29.87 -58.17 47.15
CA LEU A 6 -30.41 -56.82 47.14
C LEU A 6 -29.31 -55.78 47.38
N TYR A 7 -28.39 -56.07 48.31
CA TYR A 7 -27.25 -55.22 48.62
C TYR A 7 -26.27 -55.12 47.44
N ASP A 8 -25.98 -56.23 46.77
CA ASP A 8 -25.11 -56.24 45.59
C ASP A 8 -25.71 -55.48 44.39
N LEU A 9 -27.02 -55.60 44.17
CA LEU A 9 -27.75 -54.83 43.16
C LEU A 9 -27.70 -53.32 43.45
N PHE A 10 -27.88 -52.94 44.72
CA PHE A 10 -27.79 -51.55 45.15
C PHE A 10 -26.39 -50.98 44.93
N LEU A 11 -25.34 -51.71 45.32
CA LEU A 11 -23.95 -51.30 45.11
C LEU A 11 -23.58 -51.17 43.63
N ARG A 12 -24.05 -52.09 42.77
CA ARG A 12 -23.82 -51.99 41.31
C ARG A 12 -24.48 -50.75 40.73
N LYS A 13 -25.73 -50.47 41.12
CA LYS A 13 -26.47 -49.28 40.66
C LYS A 13 -25.80 -47.98 41.13
N TYR A 14 -25.32 -47.95 42.37
CA TYR A 14 -24.60 -46.80 42.92
C TYR A 14 -23.26 -46.56 42.20
N LYS A 15 -22.46 -47.60 41.98
CA LYS A 15 -21.19 -47.51 41.24
C LYS A 15 -21.40 -47.09 39.78
N ALA A 16 -22.46 -47.58 39.12
CA ALA A 16 -22.81 -47.18 37.76
C ALA A 16 -23.14 -45.68 37.69
N LYS A 17 -24.00 -45.19 38.60
CA LYS A 17 -24.38 -43.78 38.67
C LYS A 17 -23.20 -42.86 39.00
N ALA A 18 -22.30 -43.29 39.89
CA ALA A 18 -21.06 -42.57 40.19
C ALA A 18 -20.11 -42.50 38.98
N LYS A 19 -20.00 -43.59 38.20
CA LYS A 19 -19.19 -43.65 36.99
C LYS A 19 -19.74 -42.76 35.88
N GLU A 20 -21.06 -42.73 35.69
CA GLU A 20 -21.75 -41.82 34.76
C GLU A 20 -21.52 -40.34 35.13
N GLY A 21 -21.66 -39.98 36.42
CA GLY A 21 -21.37 -38.63 36.90
C GLY A 21 -19.91 -38.20 36.66
N LEU A 22 -18.97 -39.13 36.83
CA LEU A 22 -17.54 -38.87 36.57
C LEU A 22 -17.25 -38.68 35.06
N LEU A 23 -17.90 -39.48 34.19
CA LEU A 23 -17.77 -39.38 32.74
C LEU A 23 -18.34 -38.05 32.21
N MET A 24 -19.52 -37.65 32.68
CA MET A 24 -20.14 -36.36 32.32
C MET A 24 -19.25 -35.18 32.72
N LYS A 25 -18.66 -35.21 33.92
CA LYS A 25 -17.74 -34.16 34.39
C LYS A 25 -16.46 -34.07 33.56
N LYS A 26 -15.92 -35.22 33.12
CA LYS A 26 -14.75 -35.28 32.23
C LYS A 26 -15.07 -34.76 30.81
N MET A 27 -16.22 -35.13 30.26
CA MET A 27 -16.68 -34.63 28.94
C MET A 27 -16.91 -33.13 28.94
N TYR A 28 -17.55 -32.59 30.00
CA TYR A 28 -17.78 -31.15 30.14
C TYR A 28 -16.47 -30.36 30.23
N LYS A 29 -15.51 -30.83 31.05
CA LYS A 29 -14.20 -30.18 31.19
C LYS A 29 -13.38 -30.20 29.89
N ARG A 30 -13.48 -31.29 29.11
CA ARG A 30 -12.83 -31.41 27.80
C ARG A 30 -13.44 -30.45 26.77
N ASN A 31 -14.77 -30.32 26.72
CA ASN A 31 -15.44 -29.37 25.82
C ASN A 31 -15.10 -27.90 26.15
N LEU A 32 -15.03 -27.56 27.45
CA LEU A 32 -14.58 -26.23 27.89
C LEU A 32 -13.17 -25.92 27.42
N TYR A 33 -12.24 -26.86 27.59
CA TYR A 33 -10.85 -26.68 27.17
C TYR A 33 -10.71 -26.56 25.65
N CYS A 34 -11.42 -27.40 24.88
CA CYS A 34 -11.41 -27.31 23.42
C CYS A 34 -12.01 -26.00 22.89
N ASN A 35 -13.08 -25.49 23.52
CA ASN A 35 -13.68 -24.22 23.12
C ASN A 35 -12.80 -23.03 23.49
N PHE A 36 -12.17 -23.06 24.66
CA PHE A 36 -11.20 -22.03 25.07
C PHE A 36 -9.99 -22.00 24.14
N LEU A 37 -9.42 -23.17 23.80
CA LEU A 37 -8.30 -23.27 22.87
C LEU A 37 -8.65 -22.73 21.48
N LYS A 38 -9.85 -23.04 20.97
CA LYS A 38 -10.35 -22.49 19.70
C LYS A 38 -10.47 -20.95 19.74
N GLN A 39 -10.99 -20.39 20.83
CA GLN A 39 -11.09 -18.93 21.00
C GLN A 39 -9.71 -18.27 21.01
N VAL A 40 -8.73 -18.84 21.73
CA VAL A 40 -7.37 -18.29 21.78
C VAL A 40 -6.71 -18.30 20.40
N ILE A 41 -6.84 -19.39 19.64
CA ILE A 41 -6.30 -19.48 18.27
C ILE A 41 -6.96 -18.44 17.37
N PHE A 42 -8.27 -18.28 17.45
CA PHE A 42 -8.99 -17.30 16.64
C PHE A 42 -8.55 -15.86 16.95
N ILE A 43 -8.39 -15.51 18.24
CA ILE A 43 -7.88 -14.21 18.67
C ILE A 43 -6.45 -13.99 18.18
N ALA A 44 -5.59 -15.01 18.24
CA ALA A 44 -4.21 -14.91 17.74
C ALA A 44 -4.17 -14.63 16.23
N ILE A 45 -5.01 -15.30 15.44
CA ILE A 45 -5.12 -15.05 13.99
C ILE A 45 -5.59 -13.62 13.72
N LEU A 46 -6.63 -13.16 14.43
CA LEU A 46 -7.12 -11.78 14.33
C LEU A 46 -6.05 -10.75 14.67
N ALA A 47 -5.26 -10.97 15.72
CA ALA A 47 -4.18 -10.08 16.12
C ALA A 47 -3.08 -10.00 15.05
N VAL A 48 -2.70 -11.14 14.44
CA VAL A 48 -1.72 -11.17 13.36
C VAL A 48 -2.24 -10.44 12.12
N LEU A 49 -3.51 -10.63 11.75
CA LEU A 49 -4.13 -9.90 10.65
C LEU A 49 -4.18 -8.39 10.93
N PHE A 50 -4.53 -7.99 12.15
CA PHE A 50 -4.60 -6.59 12.55
C PHE A 50 -3.20 -5.93 12.52
N LEU A 51 -2.16 -6.62 12.99
CA LEU A 51 -0.78 -6.15 12.91
C LEU A 51 -0.30 -6.06 11.46
N GLY A 52 -0.64 -7.03 10.61
CA GLY A 52 -0.31 -7.03 9.19
C GLY A 52 -0.95 -5.85 8.43
N MET A 53 -2.24 -5.57 8.69
CA MET A 53 -2.94 -4.44 8.09
C MET A 53 -2.36 -3.09 8.54
N ASN A 54 -2.03 -2.94 9.83
CA ASN A 54 -1.42 -1.71 10.33
C ASN A 54 -0.03 -1.46 9.74
N ASN A 55 0.77 -2.50 9.50
CA ASN A 55 2.10 -2.34 8.90
C ASN A 55 2.01 -1.83 7.45
N ILE A 56 1.08 -2.36 6.65
CA ILE A 56 0.83 -1.90 5.27
C ILE A 56 0.27 -0.47 5.28
N TYR A 57 -0.64 -0.16 6.21
CA TYR A 57 -1.25 1.16 6.32
C TYR A 57 -0.22 2.25 6.71
N ILE A 58 0.64 1.97 7.70
CA ILE A 58 1.70 2.88 8.13
C ILE A 58 2.72 3.10 7.00
N GLN A 59 3.07 2.04 6.27
CA GLN A 59 3.98 2.14 5.12
C GLN A 59 3.37 2.97 3.99
N ALA A 60 2.10 2.76 3.65
CA ALA A 60 1.38 3.54 2.63
C ALA A 60 1.19 5.02 3.03
N GLN A 61 0.98 5.31 4.32
CA GLN A 61 0.82 6.68 4.82
C GLN A 61 2.16 7.44 4.88
N SER A 62 3.24 6.77 5.30
CA SER A 62 4.61 7.29 5.24
C SER A 62 4.98 7.70 3.82
N ASP A 63 4.72 6.80 2.88
CA ASP A 63 4.90 7.01 1.45
C ASP A 63 4.13 8.24 0.96
N ASN A 64 2.81 8.32 1.23
CA ASN A 64 1.98 9.46 0.81
C ASN A 64 2.49 10.83 1.31
N SER A 65 2.94 10.93 2.56
CA SER A 65 3.45 12.20 3.11
C SER A 65 4.77 12.64 2.45
N LYS A 66 5.58 11.67 2.00
CA LYS A 66 6.80 11.92 1.23
C LYS A 66 6.46 12.34 -0.21
N TYR A 67 5.40 11.78 -0.81
CA TYR A 67 4.95 12.17 -2.16
C TYR A 67 4.36 13.59 -2.19
N GLU A 68 3.54 13.98 -1.21
CA GLU A 68 2.94 15.33 -1.15
C GLU A 68 4.00 16.45 -1.16
N LYS A 69 5.10 16.28 -0.41
CA LYS A 69 6.18 17.27 -0.39
C LYS A 69 6.90 17.36 -1.73
N ARG A 70 7.09 16.23 -2.42
CA ARG A 70 7.80 16.13 -3.71
C ARG A 70 6.96 16.69 -4.86
N GLU A 71 5.67 16.41 -4.87
CA GLU A 71 4.75 16.98 -5.85
C GLU A 71 4.59 18.49 -5.69
N SER A 72 4.71 19.01 -4.45
CA SER A 72 4.52 20.44 -4.16
C SER A 72 5.46 21.35 -4.96
N LEU A 73 6.73 20.96 -5.15
CA LEU A 73 7.70 21.76 -5.89
C LEU A 73 7.42 21.71 -7.41
N TYR A 74 6.99 20.56 -7.95
CA TYR A 74 6.54 20.48 -9.35
C TYR A 74 5.34 21.41 -9.59
N PHE A 75 4.35 21.36 -8.69
CA PHE A 75 3.19 22.24 -8.79
C PHE A 75 3.58 23.71 -8.62
N GLN A 76 4.51 24.05 -7.73
CA GLN A 76 5.05 25.40 -7.60
C GLN A 76 5.69 25.89 -8.90
N ALA A 77 6.53 25.07 -9.55
CA ALA A 77 7.13 25.42 -10.83
C ALA A 77 6.07 25.63 -11.92
N ARG A 78 5.07 24.75 -11.98
CA ARG A 78 3.95 24.88 -12.92
C ARG A 78 3.16 26.16 -12.70
N GLU A 79 2.79 26.49 -11.47
CA GLU A 79 2.07 27.71 -11.13
C GLU A 79 2.88 28.97 -11.46
N MET A 80 4.20 28.94 -11.22
CA MET A 80 5.10 30.02 -11.61
C MET A 80 5.21 30.19 -13.13
N PHE A 81 5.14 29.10 -13.89
CA PHE A 81 5.15 29.13 -15.35
C PHE A 81 3.87 29.71 -15.96
N VAL A 82 2.70 29.42 -15.39
CA VAL A 82 1.41 29.94 -15.89
C VAL A 82 1.06 31.34 -15.37
N ALA A 83 1.90 31.92 -14.50
CA ALA A 83 1.71 33.25 -13.97
C ALA A 83 1.77 34.32 -15.08
N SER A 84 1.15 35.47 -14.84
CA SER A 84 1.11 36.58 -15.81
C SER A 84 2.47 37.16 -16.19
N ALA A 85 3.49 36.95 -15.34
CA ALA A 85 4.88 37.33 -15.57
C ALA A 85 5.80 36.18 -15.13
N PRO A 86 5.97 35.15 -15.99
CA PRO A 86 6.63 33.93 -15.60
C PRO A 86 8.14 34.13 -15.48
N ARG A 87 8.72 33.63 -14.40
CA ARG A 87 10.17 33.67 -14.14
C ARG A 87 10.81 32.40 -14.67
N LEU A 88 10.95 32.31 -15.99
CA LEU A 88 11.32 31.07 -16.68
C LEU A 88 12.61 30.42 -16.15
N SER A 89 13.63 31.21 -15.80
CA SER A 89 14.86 30.67 -15.19
C SER A 89 14.63 30.05 -13.80
N GLU A 90 13.80 30.67 -12.96
CA GLU A 90 13.47 30.12 -11.63
C GLU A 90 12.64 28.84 -11.77
N VAL A 91 11.73 28.78 -12.74
CA VAL A 91 10.96 27.56 -13.05
C VAL A 91 11.89 26.40 -13.38
N VAL A 92 12.87 26.60 -14.25
CA VAL A 92 13.84 25.55 -14.61
C VAL A 92 14.63 25.08 -13.39
N THR A 93 15.11 26.01 -12.55
CA THR A 93 15.83 25.66 -11.32
C THR A 93 14.99 24.79 -10.39
N ILE A 94 13.73 25.16 -10.14
CA ILE A 94 12.83 24.37 -9.28
C ILE A 94 12.56 22.99 -9.88
N LEU A 95 12.45 22.88 -11.20
CA LEU A 95 12.25 21.59 -11.87
C LEU A 95 13.51 20.70 -11.79
N GLU A 96 14.71 21.28 -11.89
CA GLU A 96 15.96 20.54 -11.73
C GLU A 96 16.16 20.07 -10.28
N GLU A 97 15.81 20.90 -9.30
CA GLU A 97 15.80 20.53 -7.87
C GLU A 97 14.82 19.39 -7.54
N ASN A 98 13.78 19.21 -8.37
CA ASN A 98 12.80 18.13 -8.19
C ASN A 98 13.30 16.74 -8.60
N ILE A 99 14.23 16.65 -9.56
CA ILE A 99 14.63 15.39 -10.19
C ILE A 99 15.15 14.35 -9.17
N PRO A 100 16.02 14.70 -8.21
CA PRO A 100 16.50 13.73 -7.22
C PRO A 100 15.36 13.10 -6.41
N TYR A 101 14.34 13.89 -6.09
CA TYR A 101 13.20 13.40 -5.31
C TYR A 101 12.37 12.35 -6.05
N PHE A 102 12.18 12.53 -7.37
CA PHE A 102 11.46 11.55 -8.18
C PHE A 102 12.31 10.30 -8.45
N THR A 103 13.62 10.44 -8.53
CA THR A 103 14.55 9.32 -8.73
C THR A 103 14.55 8.33 -7.56
N GLU A 104 14.27 8.82 -6.36
CA GLU A 104 14.13 8.03 -5.12
C GLU A 104 12.77 7.35 -4.94
N ILE A 105 11.83 7.48 -5.88
CA ILE A 105 10.52 6.82 -5.78
C ILE A 105 10.69 5.31 -6.00
N GLU A 106 10.27 4.48 -5.04
CA GLU A 106 10.40 3.03 -5.14
C GLU A 106 9.54 2.45 -6.27
N ASN A 107 8.29 2.89 -6.38
CA ASN A 107 7.39 2.51 -7.46
C ASN A 107 7.94 2.99 -8.82
N LYS A 108 8.44 2.05 -9.64
CA LYS A 108 9.08 2.34 -10.93
C LYS A 108 8.15 3.05 -11.91
N GLN A 109 6.89 2.61 -12.02
CA GLN A 109 5.91 3.23 -12.91
C GLN A 109 5.72 4.71 -12.54
N LEU A 110 5.50 4.98 -11.25
CA LEU A 110 5.28 6.33 -10.73
C LEU A 110 6.53 7.22 -10.88
N ARG A 111 7.71 6.66 -10.61
CA ARG A 111 9.00 7.33 -10.83
C ARG A 111 9.14 7.78 -12.28
N TYR A 112 8.94 6.86 -13.24
CA TYR A 112 9.07 7.19 -14.65
C TYR A 112 8.02 8.22 -15.10
N TYR A 113 6.79 8.11 -14.60
CA TYR A 113 5.75 9.11 -14.85
C TYR A 113 6.17 10.51 -14.39
N TRP A 114 6.63 10.66 -13.15
CA TRP A 114 7.03 11.97 -12.61
C TRP A 114 8.27 12.55 -13.29
N LEU A 115 9.26 11.71 -13.62
CA LEU A 115 10.42 12.13 -14.38
C LEU A 115 10.02 12.60 -15.79
N ALA A 116 9.11 11.88 -16.46
CA ALA A 116 8.59 12.27 -17.77
C ALA A 116 7.87 13.62 -17.70
N LYS A 117 6.97 13.78 -16.73
CA LYS A 117 6.17 14.99 -16.54
C LYS A 117 7.02 16.22 -16.21
N THR A 118 8.07 16.03 -15.43
CA THR A 118 9.04 17.09 -15.11
C THR A 118 9.84 17.50 -16.35
N ALA A 119 10.34 16.52 -17.11
CA ALA A 119 11.09 16.79 -18.34
C ALA A 119 10.23 17.47 -19.41
N TYR A 120 8.98 17.05 -19.57
CA TYR A 120 8.05 17.71 -20.49
C TYR A 120 7.89 19.21 -20.15
N LEU A 121 7.63 19.54 -18.89
CA LEU A 121 7.49 20.94 -18.46
C LEU A 121 8.80 21.71 -18.65
N LYS A 122 9.96 21.11 -18.37
CA LYS A 122 11.26 21.73 -18.68
C LYS A 122 11.39 22.03 -20.17
N GLY A 123 11.04 21.08 -21.05
CA GLY A 123 11.07 21.26 -22.49
C GLY A 123 10.18 22.42 -22.95
N VAL A 124 8.97 22.53 -22.42
CA VAL A 124 8.07 23.66 -22.68
C VAL A 124 8.70 24.99 -22.24
N VAL A 125 9.26 25.05 -21.03
CA VAL A 125 9.89 26.27 -20.50
C VAL A 125 11.13 26.65 -21.31
N GLU A 126 11.97 25.69 -21.70
CA GLU A 126 13.15 25.95 -22.53
C GLU A 126 12.77 26.41 -23.94
N LYS A 127 11.66 25.89 -24.50
CA LYS A 127 11.09 26.39 -25.77
C LYS A 127 10.68 27.86 -25.66
N GLU A 128 10.00 28.26 -24.58
CA GLU A 128 9.64 29.66 -24.29
C GLU A 128 10.88 30.56 -24.08
N ARG A 129 12.00 29.99 -23.61
CA ARG A 129 13.28 30.68 -23.49
C ARG A 129 14.07 30.75 -24.80
N ASN A 130 13.54 30.23 -25.91
CA ASN A 130 14.22 30.05 -27.20
C ASN A 130 15.44 29.12 -27.18
N ASN A 131 15.50 28.19 -26.21
CA ASN A 131 16.54 27.17 -26.10
C ASN A 131 16.08 25.87 -26.77
N HIS A 132 15.95 25.88 -28.10
CA HIS A 132 15.34 24.79 -28.86
C HIS A 132 16.05 23.44 -28.71
N GLU A 133 17.39 23.43 -28.67
CA GLU A 133 18.18 22.21 -28.49
C GLU A 133 17.86 21.54 -27.15
N LYS A 134 17.92 22.31 -26.06
CA LYS A 134 17.62 21.81 -24.72
C LYS A 134 16.15 21.40 -24.57
N ALA A 135 15.24 22.10 -25.23
CA ALA A 135 13.83 21.72 -25.27
C ALA A 135 13.63 20.33 -25.90
N GLU A 136 14.28 20.08 -27.04
CA GLU A 136 14.21 18.79 -27.74
C GLU A 136 14.83 17.64 -26.92
N GLU A 137 15.95 17.90 -26.23
CA GLU A 137 16.55 16.94 -25.30
C GLU A 137 15.57 16.55 -24.18
N ASP A 138 14.93 17.54 -23.57
CA ASP A 138 13.97 17.36 -22.48
C ASP A 138 12.70 16.63 -22.97
N PHE A 139 12.21 16.92 -24.17
CA PHE A 139 11.09 16.22 -24.79
C PHE A 139 11.42 14.77 -25.14
N SER A 140 12.58 14.53 -25.74
CA SER A 140 13.08 13.18 -26.03
C SER A 140 13.23 12.35 -24.76
N PHE A 141 13.75 12.95 -23.69
CA PHE A 141 13.83 12.30 -22.38
C PHE A 141 12.43 11.98 -21.83
N SER A 142 11.49 12.94 -21.92
CA SER A 142 10.11 12.76 -21.49
C SER A 142 9.44 11.59 -22.19
N LYS A 143 9.59 11.51 -23.52
CA LYS A 143 9.04 10.43 -24.36
C LYS A 143 9.52 9.06 -23.91
N ARG A 144 10.83 8.94 -23.67
CA ARG A 144 11.42 7.69 -23.19
C ARG A 144 10.85 7.29 -21.84
N MET A 145 10.82 8.22 -20.88
CA MET A 145 10.33 7.91 -19.52
C MET A 145 8.84 7.58 -19.50
N ILE A 146 8.00 8.28 -20.27
CA ILE A 146 6.56 7.98 -20.26
C ILE A 146 6.25 6.64 -20.92
N SER A 147 7.02 6.26 -21.95
CA SER A 147 6.92 4.93 -22.57
C SER A 147 7.27 3.84 -21.56
N GLU A 148 8.38 3.98 -20.83
CA GLU A 148 8.79 3.03 -19.76
C GLU A 148 7.74 2.94 -18.63
N SER A 149 7.05 4.04 -18.31
CA SER A 149 5.96 4.03 -17.34
C SER A 149 4.76 3.22 -17.85
N LEU A 150 4.36 3.43 -19.11
CA LEU A 150 3.24 2.73 -19.73
C LEU A 150 3.52 1.24 -19.97
N ASP A 151 4.78 0.89 -20.27
CA ASP A 151 5.22 -0.51 -20.39
C ASP A 151 5.06 -1.29 -19.07
N ILE A 152 5.15 -0.61 -17.92
CA ILE A 152 4.92 -1.22 -16.60
C ILE A 152 3.42 -1.31 -16.28
N GLY A 153 2.63 -0.35 -16.73
CA GLY A 153 1.18 -0.41 -16.56
C GLY A 153 0.44 0.73 -17.25
N ASP A 154 -0.77 0.42 -17.71
CA ASP A 154 -1.64 1.34 -18.44
C ASP A 154 -2.40 2.29 -17.51
N PHE A 155 -2.39 3.58 -17.83
CA PHE A 155 -3.19 4.58 -17.14
C PHE A 155 -3.44 5.81 -18.03
N SER A 156 -4.63 6.40 -17.89
CA SER A 156 -5.10 7.48 -18.78
C SER A 156 -4.18 8.70 -18.81
N ASP A 157 -3.63 9.10 -17.67
CA ASP A 157 -2.77 10.29 -17.60
C ASP A 157 -1.42 10.06 -18.28
N GLY A 158 -0.96 8.81 -18.34
CA GLY A 158 0.26 8.45 -19.06
C GLY A 158 0.10 8.62 -20.56
N TYR A 159 -1.03 8.15 -21.12
CA TYR A 159 -1.35 8.33 -22.54
C TYR A 159 -1.58 9.80 -22.92
N ARG A 160 -2.19 10.59 -22.03
CA ARG A 160 -2.32 12.05 -22.24
C ARG A 160 -0.96 12.72 -22.33
N LEU A 161 -0.07 12.42 -21.38
CA LEU A 161 1.28 12.96 -21.41
C LEU A 161 2.05 12.48 -22.64
N LEU A 162 1.92 11.22 -23.06
CA LEU A 162 2.54 10.74 -24.29
C LEU A 162 2.04 11.50 -25.52
N ALA A 163 0.73 11.74 -25.63
CA ALA A 163 0.15 12.52 -26.72
C ALA A 163 0.63 13.98 -26.72
N ASP A 164 0.69 14.61 -25.52
CA ASP A 164 1.29 15.92 -25.36
C ASP A 164 2.75 15.87 -25.83
N VAL A 165 3.49 14.81 -25.46
CA VAL A 165 4.89 14.49 -25.83
C VAL A 165 5.15 14.40 -27.34
N GLU A 166 4.20 13.89 -28.08
CA GLU A 166 4.35 13.71 -29.52
C GLU A 166 3.88 14.93 -30.33
N GLY A 167 3.18 15.88 -29.71
CA GLY A 167 2.58 17.04 -30.36
C GLY A 167 3.35 18.37 -30.25
N HIS A 168 4.61 18.35 -29.81
CA HIS A 168 5.41 19.55 -29.48
C HIS A 168 5.93 20.37 -30.65
#